data_AF-A0A8S2FKE0-F1
#
_entry.id   AF-A0A8S2FKE0-F1
#
_cell.length_a   1.000
_cell.length_b   1.000
_cell.length_c   1.000
_cell.angle_alpha   90.00
_cell.angle_beta   90.00
_cell.angle_gamma   90.00
#
_symmetry.space_group_name_H-M   'P 1'
#
loop_
_entity.id
_entity.type
_entity.pdbx_description
1 polymer ?
#
loop_
_entity_poly.entity_id
_entity_poly.type
_entity_poly.pdbx_seq_one_letter_code
_entity_poly.pdbx_strand_id
1 'polypeptide(L)'
;LIQLIAERIEQDEEKVVVFRPNNQPSLLGLKEYSHMLHIGSSNTLKDLWPNSRIAGQKKIFFKRLPFNYSEIDYRRPFRCFVNDMLKKDEQREIILFAKKTSTVGEFLEEVKTWIPTICSAKGTKQLRLIEVTQPATSNLFQIKVHQHSQITDDLDVNRIYRIEEIPYDELDLGKDTVLIQVAHYTKVEFMFIIVLIDRFFT
;
A
#
# COMPACT_ATOMS: atom_id res chain seq x y z
N LEU A 1 -7.94 -22.69 -14.62
CA LEU A 1 -8.77 -21.69 -13.89
C LEU A 1 -8.19 -20.29 -14.05
N ILE A 2 -6.93 -20.06 -13.65
CA ILE A 2 -6.31 -18.73 -13.71
C ILE A 2 -6.30 -18.17 -15.14
N GLN A 3 -5.89 -18.98 -16.13
CA GLN A 3 -5.99 -18.60 -17.54
C GLN A 3 -7.40 -18.13 -17.95
N LEU A 4 -8.45 -18.87 -17.59
CA LEU A 4 -9.85 -18.48 -17.87
C LEU A 4 -10.24 -17.16 -17.18
N ILE A 5 -9.77 -16.93 -15.94
CA ILE A 5 -10.01 -15.67 -15.24
C ILE A 5 -9.27 -14.53 -15.95
N ALA A 6 -8.01 -14.75 -16.32
CA ALA A 6 -7.13 -13.80 -16.99
C ALA A 6 -7.68 -13.36 -18.34
N GLU A 7 -8.11 -14.31 -19.18
CA GLU A 7 -8.81 -14.06 -20.45
C GLU A 7 -10.09 -13.23 -20.23
N ARG A 8 -10.89 -13.56 -19.20
CA ARG A 8 -12.17 -12.89 -18.94
C ARG A 8 -12.01 -11.44 -18.49
N ILE A 9 -10.90 -11.11 -17.82
CA ILE A 9 -10.61 -9.77 -17.30
C ILE A 9 -9.59 -9.01 -18.14
N GLU A 10 -9.19 -9.56 -19.30
CA GLU A 10 -8.20 -9.02 -20.23
C GLU A 10 -6.87 -8.68 -19.55
N GLN A 11 -6.32 -9.63 -18.79
CA GLN A 11 -5.08 -9.45 -18.04
C GLN A 11 -4.11 -10.62 -18.29
N ASP A 12 -2.82 -10.37 -18.13
CA ASP A 12 -1.80 -11.42 -18.06
C ASP A 12 -2.09 -12.38 -16.90
N GLU A 13 -2.00 -13.68 -17.17
CA GLU A 13 -2.25 -14.73 -16.19
C GLU A 13 -1.25 -14.69 -15.03
N GLU A 14 0.01 -14.28 -15.28
CA GLU A 14 1.03 -14.07 -14.24
C GLU A 14 0.68 -12.93 -13.29
N LYS A 15 -0.30 -12.09 -13.64
CA LYS A 15 -0.78 -10.98 -12.82
C LYS A 15 -2.11 -11.28 -12.13
N VAL A 16 -2.52 -12.55 -12.07
CA VAL A 16 -3.78 -12.97 -11.45
C VAL A 16 -3.51 -13.99 -10.35
N VAL A 17 -4.00 -13.69 -9.15
CA VAL A 17 -3.97 -14.62 -8.01
C VAL A 17 -5.37 -14.96 -7.54
N VAL A 18 -5.55 -16.22 -7.16
CA VAL A 18 -6.82 -16.77 -6.67
C VAL A 18 -6.70 -17.08 -5.19
N PHE A 19 -7.76 -16.83 -4.43
CA PHE A 19 -7.83 -17.13 -3.00
C PHE A 19 -8.73 -18.32 -2.73
N ARG A 20 -8.40 -19.11 -1.70
CA ARG A 20 -9.27 -20.19 -1.24
C ARG A 20 -10.61 -19.62 -0.73
N PRO A 21 -11.77 -20.24 -1.05
CA PRO A 21 -13.09 -19.71 -0.72
C PRO A 21 -13.35 -19.45 0.77
N ASN A 22 -12.77 -20.27 1.66
CA ASN A 22 -12.91 -20.13 3.13
C ASN A 22 -11.97 -19.07 3.73
N ASN A 23 -11.03 -18.58 2.94
CA ASN A 23 -10.08 -17.54 3.31
C ASN A 23 -10.39 -16.30 2.49
N GLN A 24 -11.62 -15.79 2.63
CA GLN A 24 -11.96 -14.51 2.02
C GLN A 24 -10.93 -13.47 2.47
N PRO A 25 -10.41 -12.66 1.55
CA PRO A 25 -9.60 -11.54 1.95
C PRO A 25 -10.49 -10.61 2.76
N SER A 26 -10.25 -10.52 4.06
CA SER A 26 -10.64 -9.34 4.79
C SER A 26 -9.87 -8.17 4.18
N LEU A 27 -10.45 -6.97 4.13
CA LEU A 27 -9.75 -5.80 3.56
C LEU A 27 -8.41 -5.46 4.25
N LEU A 28 -8.02 -6.18 5.32
CA LEU A 28 -7.06 -5.74 6.32
C LEU A 28 -5.99 -6.78 6.72
N GLY A 29 -5.87 -7.94 6.05
CA GLY A 29 -5.03 -9.04 6.54
C GLY A 29 -3.78 -9.38 5.71
N LEU A 30 -2.56 -9.08 6.21
CA LEU A 30 -1.29 -9.60 5.66
C LEU A 30 -1.18 -11.15 5.74
N LYS A 31 -2.00 -11.81 6.57
CA LYS A 31 -2.09 -13.29 6.66
C LYS A 31 -2.67 -13.94 5.39
N GLU A 32 -3.33 -13.17 4.54
CA GLU A 32 -4.07 -13.66 3.37
C GLU A 32 -3.16 -14.10 2.21
N TYR A 33 -1.94 -13.57 2.16
CA TYR A 33 -0.95 -13.91 1.13
C TYR A 33 -0.46 -15.37 1.23
N SER A 34 -0.55 -15.98 2.42
CA SER A 34 -0.22 -17.40 2.64
C SER A 34 -1.21 -18.38 2.00
N HIS A 35 -2.36 -17.87 1.51
CA HIS A 35 -3.43 -18.67 0.91
C HIS A 35 -3.66 -18.37 -0.57
N MET A 36 -2.75 -17.61 -1.18
CA MET A 36 -2.77 -17.34 -2.61
C MET A 36 -2.41 -18.61 -3.40
N LEU A 37 -3.20 -18.87 -4.43
CA LEU A 37 -2.97 -19.91 -5.42
C LEU A 37 -2.64 -19.24 -6.76
N HIS A 38 -1.60 -19.74 -7.42
CA HIS A 38 -1.13 -19.27 -8.73
C HIS A 38 -1.04 -20.42 -9.76
N ILE A 39 -0.68 -20.10 -11.01
CA ILE A 39 -0.58 -20.99 -12.19
C ILE A 39 0.24 -22.25 -11.88
N GLY A 40 1.27 -22.15 -11.03
CA GLY A 40 2.10 -23.27 -10.62
C GLY A 40 1.54 -24.17 -9.50
N SER A 41 0.35 -23.87 -8.97
CA SER A 41 -0.25 -24.70 -7.93
C SER A 41 -0.77 -26.01 -8.51
N SER A 42 -0.40 -27.14 -7.90
CA SER A 42 -0.88 -28.49 -8.28
C SER A 42 -2.35 -28.72 -7.90
N ASN A 43 -3.08 -27.65 -7.53
CA ASN A 43 -4.44 -27.71 -7.05
C ASN A 43 -5.41 -27.81 -8.22
N THR A 44 -6.31 -28.78 -8.14
CA THR A 44 -7.49 -28.87 -8.99
C THR A 44 -8.62 -27.99 -8.46
N LEU A 45 -9.61 -27.70 -9.31
CA LEU A 45 -10.83 -27.02 -8.88
C LEU A 45 -11.58 -27.78 -7.76
N LYS A 46 -11.44 -29.11 -7.70
CA LYS A 46 -12.05 -29.92 -6.62
C LYS A 46 -11.38 -29.64 -5.27
N ASP A 47 -10.07 -29.38 -5.27
CA ASP A 47 -9.31 -29.10 -4.05
C ASP A 47 -9.68 -27.76 -3.41
N LEU A 48 -10.30 -26.85 -4.17
CA LEU A 48 -10.86 -25.60 -3.64
C LEU A 48 -12.14 -25.81 -2.82
N TRP A 49 -12.85 -26.92 -3.04
CA TRP A 49 -14.06 -27.31 -2.30
C TRP A 49 -14.05 -28.80 -1.94
N PRO A 50 -13.25 -29.18 -0.92
CA PRO A 50 -13.14 -30.57 -0.50
C PRO A 50 -14.49 -31.18 -0.06
N ASN A 51 -15.42 -30.36 0.45
CA ASN A 51 -16.79 -30.75 0.78
C ASN A 51 -17.81 -30.21 -0.22
N SER A 52 -17.77 -30.71 -1.45
CA SER A 52 -18.67 -30.29 -2.54
C SER A 52 -20.17 -30.64 -2.33
N ARG A 53 -20.52 -31.29 -1.22
CA ARG A 53 -21.89 -31.71 -0.88
C ARG A 53 -22.75 -30.59 -0.26
N ILE A 54 -22.14 -29.46 0.09
CA ILE A 54 -22.88 -28.28 0.58
C ILE A 54 -23.57 -27.64 -0.63
N ALA A 55 -24.90 -27.71 -0.66
CA ALA A 55 -25.72 -27.06 -1.67
C ALA A 55 -25.55 -25.53 -1.56
N GLY A 56 -25.11 -24.88 -2.64
CA GLY A 56 -24.91 -23.43 -2.65
C GLY A 56 -24.09 -22.95 -3.84
N GLN A 57 -24.20 -21.65 -4.15
CA GLN A 57 -23.38 -21.01 -5.17
C GLN A 57 -21.91 -20.97 -4.73
N LYS A 58 -21.03 -21.57 -5.52
CA LYS A 58 -19.58 -21.55 -5.30
C LYS A 58 -18.99 -20.26 -5.85
N LYS A 59 -18.28 -19.50 -5.00
CA LYS A 59 -17.63 -18.23 -5.35
C LYS A 59 -16.11 -18.35 -5.21
N ILE A 60 -15.39 -17.84 -6.20
CA ILE A 60 -13.93 -17.71 -6.19
C ILE A 60 -13.62 -16.22 -6.12
N PHE A 61 -12.69 -15.85 -5.24
CA PHE A 61 -12.16 -14.50 -5.17
C PHE A 61 -10.79 -14.49 -5.86
N PHE A 62 -10.54 -13.43 -6.62
CA PHE A 62 -9.26 -13.21 -7.27
C PHE A 62 -8.83 -11.75 -7.08
N LYS A 63 -7.53 -11.49 -7.24
CA LYS A 63 -6.96 -10.14 -7.21
C LYS A 63 -6.01 -9.97 -8.40
N ARG A 64 -6.04 -8.77 -8.98
CA ARG A 64 -5.04 -8.34 -9.96
C ARG A 64 -3.77 -7.94 -9.21
N LEU A 65 -2.65 -8.53 -9.58
CA LEU A 65 -1.34 -8.07 -9.13
C LEU A 65 -0.84 -6.98 -10.09
N PRO A 66 -0.16 -5.96 -9.58
CA PRO A 66 0.45 -4.94 -10.42
C PRO A 66 1.84 -5.37 -10.96
N PHE A 67 2.35 -6.54 -10.56
CA PHE A 67 3.61 -7.17 -10.96
C PHE A 67 3.39 -8.66 -11.26
N ASN A 68 4.39 -9.33 -11.83
CA ASN A 68 4.28 -10.76 -12.16
C ASN A 68 4.43 -11.63 -10.92
N TYR A 69 3.62 -12.68 -10.78
CA TYR A 69 3.61 -13.53 -9.60
C TYR A 69 4.98 -14.17 -9.32
N SER A 70 5.77 -14.50 -10.35
CA SER A 70 7.16 -14.96 -10.18
C SER A 70 8.05 -14.03 -9.33
N GLU A 71 7.69 -12.75 -9.20
CA GLU A 71 8.40 -11.78 -8.36
C GLU A 71 7.97 -11.81 -6.89
N ILE A 72 6.92 -12.57 -6.52
CA ILE A 72 6.31 -12.53 -5.19
C ILE A 72 7.32 -12.88 -4.08
N ASP A 73 8.22 -13.83 -4.33
CA ASP A 73 9.25 -14.27 -3.37
C ASP A 73 10.34 -13.20 -3.13
N TYR A 74 10.54 -12.32 -4.11
CA TYR A 74 11.52 -11.22 -4.05
C TYR A 74 10.88 -9.90 -3.62
N ARG A 75 9.57 -9.91 -3.40
CA ARG A 75 8.79 -8.78 -2.92
C ARG A 75 8.33 -9.02 -1.49
N ARG A 76 7.97 -7.94 -0.82
CA ARG A 76 7.36 -7.95 0.51
C ARG A 76 6.13 -7.06 0.50
N PRO A 77 5.06 -7.47 1.18
CA PRO A 77 3.91 -6.60 1.34
C PRO A 77 4.29 -5.37 2.18
N PHE A 78 3.87 -4.20 1.73
CA PHE A 78 4.13 -2.91 2.35
C PHE A 78 2.78 -2.21 2.58
N ARG A 79 2.37 -2.10 3.84
CA ARG A 79 1.11 -1.46 4.23
C ARG A 79 1.33 0.05 4.37
N CYS A 80 0.52 0.83 3.67
CA CYS A 80 0.59 2.29 3.75
C CYS A 80 -0.75 2.96 3.44
N PHE A 81 -0.86 4.23 3.81
CA PHE A 81 -1.93 5.11 3.38
C PHE A 81 -1.52 5.87 2.13
N VAL A 82 -2.45 6.04 1.21
CA VAL A 82 -2.30 6.92 0.04
C VAL A 82 -3.46 7.91 0.01
N ASN A 83 -3.19 9.14 -0.40
CA ASN A 83 -4.25 10.12 -0.63
C ASN A 83 -4.98 9.77 -1.94
N ASP A 84 -6.31 9.69 -1.90
CA ASP A 84 -7.09 9.58 -3.13
C ASP A 84 -7.35 10.97 -3.71
N MET A 85 -6.63 11.32 -4.78
CA MET A 85 -6.74 12.65 -5.39
C MET A 85 -8.12 12.92 -6.02
N LEU A 86 -8.95 11.88 -6.25
CA LEU A 86 -10.31 12.03 -6.77
C LEU A 86 -11.34 12.28 -5.66
N LYS A 87 -11.02 11.87 -4.42
CA LYS A 87 -11.85 12.07 -3.24
C LYS A 87 -11.06 12.86 -2.22
N LYS A 88 -11.09 14.18 -2.37
CA LYS A 88 -10.47 15.12 -1.44
C LYS A 88 -10.79 14.70 -0.01
N ASP A 89 -9.75 14.58 0.80
CA ASP A 89 -9.76 14.24 2.23
C ASP A 89 -9.97 12.75 2.61
N GLU A 90 -10.03 11.82 1.64
CA GLU A 90 -9.99 10.38 1.95
C GLU A 90 -8.58 9.81 1.80
N GLN A 91 -7.95 9.49 2.93
CA GLN A 91 -6.82 8.56 2.96
C GLN A 91 -7.34 7.13 2.86
N ARG A 92 -6.80 6.37 1.92
CA ARG A 92 -7.11 4.94 1.79
C ARG A 92 -5.91 4.10 2.20
N GLU A 93 -6.14 3.13 3.07
CA GLU A 93 -5.16 2.11 3.40
C GLU A 93 -5.02 1.13 2.23
N ILE A 94 -3.78 0.81 1.85
CA ILE A 94 -3.47 -0.12 0.77
C ILE A 94 -2.26 -0.96 1.14
N ILE A 95 -2.19 -2.17 0.58
CA ILE A 95 -1.01 -3.02 0.62
C ILE A 95 -0.37 -3.04 -0.76
N LEU A 96 0.85 -2.54 -0.83
CA LEU A 96 1.75 -2.50 -1.99
C LEU A 96 2.85 -3.55 -1.83
N PHE A 97 3.75 -3.68 -2.80
CA PHE A 97 4.75 -4.76 -2.81
C PHE A 97 6.15 -4.28 -3.15
N ALA A 98 6.89 -3.82 -2.14
CA ALA A 98 8.25 -3.38 -2.32
C ALA A 98 9.17 -4.56 -2.66
N LYS A 99 10.14 -4.37 -3.56
CA LYS A 99 11.22 -5.34 -3.75
C LYS A 99 12.10 -5.34 -2.49
N LYS A 100 12.61 -6.52 -2.10
CA LYS A 100 13.45 -6.66 -0.90
C LYS A 100 14.74 -5.83 -0.98
N THR A 101 15.25 -5.61 -2.18
CA THR A 101 16.51 -4.88 -2.44
C THR A 101 16.30 -3.42 -2.86
N SER A 102 15.07 -2.96 -3.06
CA SER A 102 14.84 -1.61 -3.60
C SER A 102 15.02 -0.52 -2.54
N THR A 103 15.50 0.62 -3.00
CA THR A 103 15.44 1.88 -2.26
C THR A 103 14.01 2.41 -2.20
N VAL A 104 13.75 3.35 -1.29
CA VAL A 104 12.45 4.04 -1.21
C VAL A 104 12.15 4.78 -2.51
N GLY A 105 13.12 5.48 -3.11
CA GLY A 105 12.93 6.16 -4.39
C GLY A 105 12.47 5.23 -5.52
N GLU A 106 13.15 4.08 -5.70
CA GLU A 106 12.77 3.09 -6.72
C GLU A 106 11.37 2.52 -6.49
N PHE A 107 11.01 2.25 -5.24
CA PHE A 107 9.68 1.79 -4.89
C PHE A 107 8.62 2.85 -5.20
N LEU A 108 8.87 4.12 -4.87
CA LEU A 108 7.93 5.20 -5.14
C LEU A 108 7.68 5.41 -6.65
N GLU A 109 8.71 5.28 -7.49
CA GLU A 109 8.51 5.27 -8.95
C GLU A 109 7.64 4.11 -9.41
N GLU A 110 7.83 2.92 -8.82
CA GLU A 110 7.01 1.75 -9.12
C GLU A 110 5.55 1.96 -8.72
N VAL A 111 5.30 2.57 -7.55
CA VAL A 111 3.95 2.88 -7.06
C VAL A 111 3.18 3.80 -8.01
N LYS A 112 3.84 4.77 -8.66
CA LYS A 112 3.18 5.63 -9.66
C LYS A 112 2.59 4.83 -10.82
N THR A 113 3.26 3.75 -11.21
CA THR A 113 2.78 2.88 -12.30
C THR A 113 1.57 2.04 -11.86
N TRP A 114 1.50 1.68 -10.58
CA TRP A 114 0.44 0.85 -10.02
C TRP A 114 -0.81 1.64 -9.67
N ILE A 115 -0.63 2.90 -9.29
CA ILE A 115 -1.70 3.80 -8.90
C ILE A 115 -1.63 5.05 -9.79
N PRO A 116 -2.26 5.02 -10.99
CA PRO A 116 -2.22 6.15 -11.92
C PRO A 116 -2.76 7.45 -11.35
N THR A 117 -3.63 7.38 -10.32
CA THR A 117 -4.28 8.51 -9.68
C THR A 117 -3.53 9.05 -8.45
N ILE A 118 -2.36 8.51 -8.10
CA ILE A 118 -1.64 8.92 -6.89
C ILE A 118 -1.08 10.34 -6.99
N CYS A 119 -0.75 10.80 -8.21
CA CYS A 119 -0.27 12.15 -8.48
C CYS A 119 -1.33 12.96 -9.23
N SER A 120 -1.55 14.21 -8.82
CA SER A 120 -2.41 15.16 -9.52
C SER A 120 -1.93 15.38 -10.96
N ALA A 121 -2.84 15.53 -11.92
CA ALA A 121 -2.50 15.80 -13.31
C ALA A 121 -1.60 17.04 -13.48
N LYS A 122 -1.79 18.05 -12.63
CA LYS A 122 -1.01 19.29 -12.57
C LYS A 122 -0.07 19.34 -11.37
N GLY A 123 0.19 18.22 -10.70
CA GLY A 123 1.09 18.15 -9.55
C GLY A 123 2.54 17.95 -9.96
N THR A 124 3.43 17.91 -8.96
CA THR A 124 4.88 17.79 -9.14
C THR A 124 5.32 16.45 -9.70
N LYS A 125 4.48 15.42 -9.61
CA LYS A 125 4.78 14.01 -9.89
C LYS A 125 5.91 13.44 -9.04
N GLN A 126 6.37 14.13 -8.00
CA GLN A 126 7.37 13.64 -7.07
C GLN A 126 6.66 13.12 -5.82
N LEU A 127 6.92 11.87 -5.46
CA LEU A 127 6.34 11.26 -4.27
C LEU A 127 7.34 11.31 -3.11
N ARG A 128 6.82 11.29 -1.89
CA ARG A 128 7.61 11.01 -0.68
C ARG A 128 6.94 9.92 0.15
N LEU A 129 7.78 9.20 0.91
CA LEU A 129 7.32 8.27 1.94
C LEU A 129 7.48 8.93 3.31
N ILE A 130 6.39 8.98 4.06
CA ILE A 130 6.33 9.52 5.42
C ILE A 130 6.12 8.34 6.37
N GLU A 131 6.99 8.21 7.37
CA GLU A 131 6.81 7.33 8.52
C GLU A 131 6.30 8.16 9.69
N VAL A 132 5.23 7.69 10.33
CA VAL A 132 4.68 8.23 11.56
C VAL A 132 4.77 7.15 12.63
N THR A 133 5.55 7.42 13.68
CA THR A 133 5.81 6.44 14.74
C THR A 133 5.45 7.04 16.09
N GLN A 134 4.78 6.26 16.94
CA GLN A 134 4.55 6.62 18.34
C GLN A 134 5.44 5.75 19.24
N PRO A 135 6.54 6.29 19.81
CA PRO A 135 7.38 5.54 20.71
C PRO A 135 6.62 5.16 21.99
N ALA A 136 6.76 3.94 22.49
CA ALA A 136 6.08 3.49 23.71
C ALA A 136 6.39 4.34 24.96
N THR A 137 7.53 5.04 24.95
CA THR A 137 7.99 5.91 26.05
C THR A 137 7.53 7.37 25.91
N SER A 138 6.77 7.70 24.87
CA SER A 138 6.40 9.08 24.54
C SER A 138 4.96 9.18 24.05
N ASN A 139 4.26 10.22 24.49
CA ASN A 139 2.95 10.59 23.92
C ASN A 139 3.08 11.44 22.65
N LEU A 140 4.32 11.70 22.19
CA LEU A 140 4.60 12.48 21.00
C LEU A 140 4.85 11.55 19.81
N PHE A 141 4.18 11.84 18.69
CA PHE A 141 4.49 11.22 17.41
C PHE A 141 5.81 11.75 16.86
N GLN A 142 6.54 10.88 16.20
CA GLN A 142 7.72 11.22 15.42
C GLN A 142 7.39 11.01 13.95
N ILE A 143 7.65 12.04 13.14
CA ILE A 143 7.48 11.95 11.69
C ILE A 143 8.86 11.93 11.03
N LYS A 144 9.08 10.98 10.12
CA LYS A 144 10.31 10.87 9.34
C LYS A 144 9.99 10.80 7.86
N VAL A 145 10.77 11.48 7.04
CA VAL A 145 10.65 11.43 5.58
C VAL A 145 11.76 10.55 5.04
N HIS A 146 11.38 9.52 4.28
CA HIS A 146 12.29 8.58 3.66
C HIS A 146 12.35 8.86 2.16
N GLN A 147 13.56 9.02 1.62
CA GLN A 147 13.79 9.16 0.17
C GLN A 147 14.90 8.23 -0.33
N HIS A 148 16.04 8.22 0.35
CA HIS A 148 17.24 7.49 -0.10
C HIS A 148 17.55 6.23 0.73
N SER A 149 16.75 5.94 1.76
CA SER A 149 16.94 4.74 2.57
C SER A 149 16.51 3.48 1.80
N GLN A 150 17.08 2.34 2.18
CA GLN A 150 16.50 1.06 1.81
C GLN A 150 15.15 0.92 2.50
N ILE A 151 14.19 0.29 1.82
CA ILE A 151 12.96 -0.11 2.50
C ILE A 151 13.36 -1.19 3.50
N THR A 152 13.04 -0.98 4.78
CA THR A 152 13.28 -1.95 5.85
C THR A 152 12.05 -2.80 6.08
N ASP A 153 12.25 -3.97 6.68
CA ASP A 153 11.16 -4.83 7.12
C ASP A 153 10.54 -4.20 8.36
N ASP A 154 9.49 -3.42 8.21
CA ASP A 154 8.75 -2.94 9.37
C ASP A 154 7.25 -3.12 9.12
N LEU A 155 6.79 -4.34 9.44
CA LEU A 155 5.40 -4.64 9.79
C LEU A 155 5.10 -4.25 11.24
N ASP A 156 5.84 -3.29 11.76
CA ASP A 156 5.78 -2.83 13.13
C ASP A 156 4.45 -2.10 13.34
N VAL A 157 3.61 -2.64 14.23
CA VAL A 157 2.22 -2.19 14.42
C VAL A 157 2.15 -0.73 14.90
N ASN A 158 3.26 -0.21 15.42
CA ASN A 158 3.40 1.15 15.94
C ASN A 158 3.86 2.17 14.88
N ARG A 159 4.03 1.75 13.62
CA ARG A 159 4.44 2.61 12.51
C ARG A 159 3.37 2.69 11.45
N ILE A 160 3.07 3.92 11.05
CA ILE A 160 2.15 4.22 9.97
C ILE A 160 2.97 4.82 8.82
N TYR A 161 2.87 4.21 7.65
CA TYR A 161 3.48 4.73 6.43
C TYR A 161 2.44 5.44 5.57
N ARG A 162 2.79 6.61 5.04
CA ARG A 162 1.97 7.37 4.09
C ARG A 162 2.79 7.74 2.85
N ILE A 163 2.21 7.53 1.67
CA ILE A 163 2.78 7.99 0.40
C ILE A 163 1.92 9.15 -0.12
N GLU A 164 2.57 10.25 -0.47
CA GLU A 164 1.90 11.43 -1.01
C GLU A 164 2.77 12.13 -2.04
N GLU A 165 2.12 12.91 -2.91
CA GLU A 165 2.79 13.83 -3.83
C GLU A 165 3.29 15.06 -3.08
N ILE A 166 4.56 15.42 -3.30
CA ILE A 166 5.20 16.60 -2.72
C ILE A 166 4.58 17.84 -3.37
N PRO A 167 4.04 18.81 -2.62
CA PRO A 167 3.57 20.08 -3.16
C PRO A 167 4.70 20.89 -3.82
N TYR A 168 4.38 21.75 -4.80
CA TYR A 168 5.39 22.54 -5.52
C TYR A 168 6.21 23.45 -4.60
N ASP A 169 5.57 23.99 -3.60
CA ASP A 169 6.14 24.92 -2.63
C ASP A 169 7.05 24.24 -1.59
N GLU A 170 7.11 22.91 -1.61
CA GLU A 170 7.97 22.08 -0.75
C GLU A 170 9.13 21.39 -1.50
N LEU A 171 9.20 21.51 -2.84
CA LEU A 171 10.25 20.86 -3.65
C LEU A 171 11.63 21.47 -3.45
N ASP A 172 11.70 22.80 -3.48
CA ASP A 172 12.93 23.57 -3.32
C ASP A 172 12.71 24.57 -2.20
N LEU A 173 13.09 24.15 -0.99
CA LEU A 173 13.08 25.00 0.18
C LEU A 173 14.28 25.93 0.09
N GLY A 174 14.01 27.22 -0.07
CA GLY A 174 15.05 28.24 0.06
C GLY A 174 15.75 28.13 1.43
N LYS A 175 16.96 28.72 1.52
CA LYS A 175 17.83 28.62 2.72
C LYS A 175 17.16 29.08 4.02
N ASP A 176 16.22 30.02 3.92
CA ASP A 176 15.51 30.61 5.06
C ASP A 176 14.13 29.97 5.30
N THR A 177 13.87 28.81 4.68
CA THR A 177 12.59 28.09 4.81
C THR A 177 12.80 26.68 5.34
N VAL A 178 11.89 26.23 6.18
CA VAL A 178 11.92 24.89 6.76
C VAL A 178 10.53 24.28 6.76
N LEU A 179 10.47 22.98 6.54
CA LEU A 179 9.25 22.20 6.69
C LEU A 179 9.04 21.86 8.17
N ILE A 180 7.88 22.24 8.71
CA ILE A 180 7.50 21.93 10.08
C ILE A 180 6.43 20.85 10.06
N GLN A 181 6.62 19.85 10.91
CA GLN A 181 5.68 18.75 11.07
C GLN A 181 4.46 19.22 11.88
N VAL A 182 3.27 19.02 11.33
CA VAL A 182 2.01 19.43 11.97
C VAL A 182 1.16 18.19 12.25
N ALA A 183 0.64 18.12 13.46
CA ALA A 183 -0.38 17.17 13.86
C ALA A 183 -1.48 17.93 14.61
N HIS A 184 -2.75 17.60 14.33
CA HIS A 184 -3.85 18.08 15.17
C HIS A 184 -3.74 17.50 16.58
N TYR A 185 -4.52 17.96 17.56
CA TYR A 185 -4.72 17.24 18.81
C TYR A 185 -6.08 17.61 19.41
N THR A 186 -6.74 16.62 20.03
CA THR A 186 -7.99 16.84 20.75
C THR A 186 -7.78 16.58 22.23
N LYS A 187 -8.40 17.39 23.07
CA LYS A 187 -8.21 17.39 24.54
C LYS A 187 -8.70 16.10 25.23
N VAL A 188 -9.41 15.21 24.54
CA VAL A 188 -10.17 14.10 25.17
C VAL A 188 -9.82 12.71 24.64
N GLU A 189 -9.45 12.53 23.38
CA GLU A 189 -8.92 11.25 22.88
C GLU A 189 -8.22 11.50 21.54
N PHE A 190 -7.13 10.78 21.33
CA PHE A 190 -6.17 11.01 20.26
C PHE A 190 -6.67 10.47 18.91
N MET A 191 -7.60 11.17 18.26
CA MET A 191 -7.84 11.01 16.82
C MET A 191 -7.10 12.11 16.06
N PHE A 192 -6.00 11.73 15.44
CA PHE A 192 -5.10 12.65 14.75
C PHE A 192 -5.25 12.53 13.25
N ILE A 193 -5.86 13.55 12.63
CA ILE A 193 -5.72 13.78 11.20
C ILE A 193 -4.37 14.46 11.02
N ILE A 194 -3.50 13.92 10.16
CA ILE A 194 -2.22 14.57 9.81
C ILE A 194 -2.48 15.41 8.56
N VAL A 195 -2.77 16.69 8.74
CA VAL A 195 -2.86 17.67 7.65
C VAL A 195 -1.59 18.52 7.64
N LEU A 196 -0.93 18.45 6.49
CA LEU A 196 0.05 19.30 5.82
C LEU A 196 0.92 20.28 6.60
N ILE A 197 2.17 20.30 6.15
CA ILE A 197 3.25 21.21 6.51
C ILE A 197 2.85 22.61 6.04
N ASP A 198 2.75 23.57 6.96
CA ASP A 198 2.44 24.96 6.63
C ASP A 198 3.71 25.83 6.77
N ARG A 199 3.87 26.80 5.87
CA ARG A 199 5.00 27.73 5.89
C ARG A 199 4.82 28.73 7.03
N PHE A 200 5.83 28.89 7.88
CA PHE A 200 5.99 30.10 8.68
C PHE A 200 7.11 30.96 8.11
N PHE A 201 6.81 32.22 7.81
CA PHE A 201 7.81 33.25 7.58
C PHE A 201 8.29 33.73 8.95
N THR A 202 9.61 33.71 9.19
CA THR A 202 10.25 34.46 10.29
C THR A 202 10.46 35.91 9.91
#